data_AF-A0A933AGR7-F1
#
_entry.id   AF-A0A933AGR7-F1
#
_cell.length_a   1.000
_cell.length_b   1.000
_cell.length_c   1.000
_cell.angle_alpha   90.00
_cell.angle_beta   90.00
_cell.angle_gamma   90.00
#
_symmetry.space_group_name_H-M   'P 1'
#
loop_
_entity.id
_entity.type
_entity.pdbx_description
1 polymer ?
#
loop_
_entity_poly.entity_id
_entity_poly.type
_entity_poly.pdbx_seq_one_letter_code
_entity_poly.pdbx_strand_id
1 'polypeptide(L)'
;MIKTNLEQFKGWLAQPEDVDLEFKEAASNFDHDRGSLFDYCAAIANGRGGKLILGVQEKPREVKGTRYAIGTHTRLSQEIWE
;
A
#
# COMPACT_ATOMS: atom_id res chain seq x y z
N MET A 1 4.12 3.58 -18.26
CA MET A 1 3.90 3.08 -16.88
C MET A 1 5.23 2.59 -16.34
N ILE A 2 5.83 3.28 -15.38
CA ILE A 2 7.06 2.79 -14.74
C ILE A 2 6.64 1.61 -13.87
N LYS A 3 7.13 0.41 -14.20
CA LYS A 3 6.93 -0.78 -13.38
C LYS A 3 7.94 -0.75 -12.24
N THR A 4 7.46 -0.87 -11.01
CA THR A 4 8.33 -1.12 -9.86
C THR A 4 9.11 -2.41 -10.08
N ASN A 5 10.43 -2.37 -9.92
CA ASN A 5 11.29 -3.55 -9.99
C ASN A 5 11.66 -4.06 -8.59
N LEU A 6 12.30 -5.24 -8.53
CA LEU A 6 12.67 -5.89 -7.27
C LEU A 6 13.71 -5.09 -6.46
N GLU A 7 14.64 -4.40 -7.11
CA GLU A 7 15.66 -3.61 -6.43
C GLU A 7 15.05 -2.40 -5.73
N GLN A 8 14.13 -1.70 -6.40
CA GLN A 8 13.37 -0.59 -5.83
C GLN A 8 12.58 -1.05 -4.61
N PHE A 9 11.90 -2.20 -4.72
CA PHE A 9 11.16 -2.78 -3.60
C PHE A 9 12.06 -3.12 -2.41
N LYS A 10 13.21 -3.76 -2.65
CA LYS A 10 14.20 -4.04 -1.61
C LYS A 10 14.76 -2.76 -0.97
N GLY A 11 14.94 -1.70 -1.77
CA GLY A 11 15.34 -0.39 -1.28
C GLY A 11 14.36 0.17 -0.25
N TRP A 12 13.05 0.10 -0.52
CA TRP A 12 12.03 0.52 0.44
C TRP A 12 12.03 -0.33 1.71
N LEU A 13 12.17 -1.67 1.59
CA LEU A 13 12.24 -2.54 2.77
C LEU A 13 13.42 -2.22 3.69
N ALA A 14 14.51 -1.66 3.16
CA ALA A 14 15.71 -1.29 3.91
C ALA A 14 15.69 0.15 4.45
N GLN A 15 14.87 1.05 3.88
CA GLN A 15 14.79 2.44 4.32
C GLN A 15 14.11 2.56 5.69
N PRO A 16 14.58 3.41 6.62
CA PRO A 16 13.79 3.73 7.82
C PRO A 16 12.39 4.23 7.42
N GLU A 17 11.38 4.01 8.26
CA GLU A 17 10.06 4.61 7.99
C GLU A 17 10.20 6.13 7.94
N ASP A 18 9.67 6.72 6.87
CA ASP A 18 9.66 8.15 6.64
C ASP A 18 8.24 8.54 6.20
N VAL A 19 7.94 9.83 6.24
CA VAL A 19 6.59 10.38 6.01
C VAL A 19 6.01 10.07 4.62
N ASP A 20 6.86 9.62 3.68
CA ASP A 20 6.51 9.27 2.31
C ASP A 20 6.53 7.76 2.03
N LEU A 21 6.74 6.90 3.03
CA LEU A 21 6.78 5.44 2.89
C LEU A 21 6.04 4.73 4.02
N GLU A 22 4.87 4.17 3.69
CA GLU A 22 3.98 3.48 4.63
C GLU A 22 3.83 1.98 4.28
N PHE A 23 3.91 1.11 5.29
CA PHE A 23 3.69 -0.34 5.15
C PHE A 23 2.40 -0.79 5.82
N LYS A 24 1.60 -1.61 5.14
CA LYS A 24 0.40 -2.26 5.72
C LYS A 24 0.35 -3.73 5.36
N GLU A 25 0.15 -4.58 6.36
CA GLU A 25 0.03 -6.02 6.16
C GLU A 25 -1.22 -6.39 5.33
N ALA A 26 -2.29 -5.58 5.41
CA ALA A 26 -3.49 -5.59 4.56
C ALA A 26 -3.86 -6.99 4.01
N ALA A 27 -4.14 -7.95 4.90
CA ALA A 27 -4.32 -9.35 4.52
C ALA A 27 -5.65 -9.61 3.78
N SER A 28 -6.68 -8.79 4.00
CA SER A 28 -7.97 -8.98 3.31
C SER A 28 -8.93 -7.79 3.35
N ASN A 29 -8.91 -6.95 4.38
CA ASN A 29 -9.76 -5.75 4.45
C ASN A 29 -9.05 -4.68 5.31
N PHE A 30 -9.17 -3.42 4.93
CA PHE A 30 -8.89 -2.31 5.84
C PHE A 30 -10.11 -2.19 6.76
N ASP A 31 -9.93 -2.49 8.04
CA ASP A 31 -10.97 -2.29 9.03
C ASP A 31 -11.31 -0.80 9.11
N HIS A 32 -12.60 -0.46 9.05
CA HIS A 32 -13.06 0.93 9.12
C HIS A 32 -12.57 1.66 10.39
N ASP A 33 -12.25 0.91 11.45
CA ASP A 33 -11.83 1.42 12.76
C ASP A 33 -10.39 1.97 12.81
N ARG A 34 -9.51 1.65 11.86
CA ARG A 34 -8.09 2.08 11.88
C ARG A 34 -7.69 3.01 10.74
N GLY A 35 -8.69 3.64 10.11
CA GLY A 35 -8.53 4.46 8.91
C GLY A 35 -8.65 3.60 7.65
N SER A 36 -9.48 4.07 6.72
CA SER A 36 -9.64 3.43 5.43
C SER A 36 -8.35 3.54 4.61
N LEU A 37 -8.15 2.65 3.63
CA LEU A 37 -7.08 2.80 2.64
C LEU A 37 -7.03 4.22 2.04
N PHE A 38 -8.21 4.83 1.86
CA PHE A 38 -8.35 6.16 1.30
C PHE A 38 -7.79 7.25 2.21
N ASP A 39 -7.88 7.09 3.53
CA ASP A 39 -7.32 8.05 4.48
C ASP A 39 -5.80 8.06 4.41
N TYR A 40 -5.17 6.87 4.28
CA TYR A 40 -3.73 6.77 4.05
C TYR A 40 -3.33 7.40 2.70
N CYS A 41 -4.09 7.14 1.64
CA CYS A 41 -3.85 7.77 0.34
C CYS A 41 -3.96 9.30 0.39
N ALA A 42 -4.97 9.82 1.09
CA ALA A 42 -5.17 11.26 1.27
C ALA A 42 -4.04 11.89 2.09
N ALA A 43 -3.63 11.25 3.20
CA ALA A 43 -2.53 11.71 4.03
C ALA A 43 -1.21 11.77 3.24
N ILE A 44 -0.89 10.71 2.48
CA ILE A 44 0.30 10.66 1.62
C ILE A 44 0.24 11.75 0.54
N ALA A 45 -0.91 11.93 -0.12
CA ALA A 45 -1.09 12.96 -1.15
C ALA A 45 -0.88 14.38 -0.59
N ASN A 46 -1.40 14.66 0.61
CA ASN A 46 -1.21 15.93 1.30
C ASN A 46 0.24 16.12 1.82
N GLY A 47 0.95 15.02 2.09
CA GLY A 47 2.29 14.98 2.67
C GLY A 47 3.46 15.08 1.70
N ARG A 48 3.24 15.59 0.46
CA ARG A 48 4.21 15.63 -0.68
C ARG A 48 4.22 14.37 -1.57
N GLY A 49 3.29 13.45 -1.38
CA GLY A 49 3.23 12.18 -2.09
C GLY A 49 4.11 11.11 -1.43
N GLY A 50 4.09 9.88 -1.97
CA GLY A 50 4.81 8.77 -1.37
C GLY A 50 4.50 7.39 -1.96
N LYS A 51 4.72 6.36 -1.14
CA LYS A 51 4.45 4.95 -1.43
C LYS A 51 3.69 4.32 -0.27
N LEU A 52 2.57 3.68 -0.60
CA LEU A 52 1.86 2.80 0.31
C LEU A 52 2.05 1.37 -0.19
N ILE A 53 2.67 0.53 0.62
CA ILE A 53 3.02 -0.84 0.27
C ILE A 53 2.13 -1.80 1.06
N LEU A 54 1.33 -2.58 0.33
CA LEU A 54 0.40 -3.55 0.90
C LEU A 54 1.00 -4.96 0.94
N GLY A 55 0.67 -5.73 1.98
CA GLY A 55 1.17 -7.09 2.18
C GLY A 55 2.53 -7.17 2.86
N VAL A 56 2.93 -6.12 3.58
CA VAL A 56 4.19 -6.07 4.35
C VAL A 56 3.89 -5.60 5.77
N GLN A 57 4.37 -6.34 6.76
CA GLN A 57 4.26 -5.93 8.17
C GLN A 57 5.10 -4.67 8.44
N GLU A 58 4.67 -3.82 9.35
CA GLU A 58 5.43 -2.59 9.67
C GLU A 58 6.81 -2.94 10.28
N LYS A 59 6.81 -3.83 11.27
CA LYS A 59 8.00 -4.37 11.95
C LYS A 59 7.68 -5.83 12.30
N PRO A 60 8.47 -6.82 11.84
CA PRO A 60 9.82 -6.74 11.27
C PRO A 60 9.90 -6.62 9.73
N ARG A 61 8.97 -5.95 9.03
CA ARG A 61 8.97 -5.82 7.55
C ARG A 61 8.90 -7.13 6.79
N GLU A 62 8.21 -8.10 7.37
CA GLU A 62 7.99 -9.38 6.73
C GLU A 62 6.96 -9.26 5.60
N VAL A 63 7.29 -9.81 4.43
CA VAL A 63 6.39 -9.86 3.27
C VAL A 63 5.39 -10.99 3.47
N LYS A 64 4.12 -10.63 3.72
CA LYS A 64 2.99 -11.56 3.90
C LYS A 64 2.14 -11.71 2.63
N GLY A 65 2.23 -10.74 1.72
CA GLY A 65 1.37 -10.63 0.56
C GLY A 65 -0.02 -10.09 0.91
N THR A 66 -0.80 -9.75 -0.12
CA THR A 66 -2.16 -9.22 0.04
C THR A 66 -3.10 -9.78 -1.02
N ARG A 67 -4.37 -9.89 -0.68
CA ARG A 67 -5.46 -10.24 -1.62
C ARG A 67 -6.32 -9.04 -2.03
N TYR A 68 -5.98 -7.83 -1.58
CA TYR A 68 -6.82 -6.64 -1.72
C TYR A 68 -7.30 -6.36 -3.15
N ALA A 69 -6.42 -6.53 -4.15
CA ALA A 69 -6.72 -6.23 -5.55
C ALA A 69 -7.10 -7.48 -6.38
N ILE A 70 -7.34 -8.63 -5.75
CA ILE A 70 -7.74 -9.84 -6.49
C ILE A 70 -9.07 -9.59 -7.21
N GLY A 71 -9.11 -9.89 -8.50
CA GLY A 71 -10.29 -9.67 -9.35
C GLY A 71 -10.58 -8.19 -9.68
N THR A 72 -9.85 -7.22 -9.11
CA THR A 72 -10.05 -5.78 -9.36
C THR A 72 -8.83 -5.09 -9.98
N HIS A 73 -7.63 -5.69 -9.92
CA HIS A 73 -6.38 -5.10 -10.40
C HIS A 73 -6.34 -4.67 -11.88
N THR A 74 -7.24 -5.17 -12.72
CA THR A 74 -7.37 -4.79 -14.14
C THR A 74 -8.61 -3.96 -14.43
N ARG A 75 -9.42 -3.65 -13.42
CA ARG A 75 -10.71 -2.95 -13.57
C ARG A 75 -10.57 -1.49 -13.19
N LEU A 76 -11.38 -0.65 -13.83
CA LEU A 76 -11.45 0.78 -13.47
C LEU A 76 -12.19 0.94 -12.14
N SER A 77 -11.90 2.02 -11.40
CA SER A 77 -12.59 2.28 -10.13
C SER A 77 -14.12 2.33 -10.31
N GLN A 78 -14.60 2.92 -11.41
CA GLN A 78 -16.03 2.97 -11.74
C GLN A 78 -16.66 1.59 -11.95
N GLU A 79 -15.87 0.57 -12.32
CA GLU A 79 -16.34 -0.82 -12.49
C GLU A 79 -16.26 -1.64 -11.19
N ILE A 80 -15.65 -1.08 -10.14
CA ILE A 80 -15.45 -1.73 -8.84
C ILE A 80 -16.43 -1.17 -7.81
N TRP A 81 -16.73 0.13 -7.89
CA TRP A 81 -17.59 0.86 -6.96
C TRP A 81 -18.92 1.23 -7.65
N GLU A 82 -19.84 0.27 -7.69
CA GLU A 82 -21.28 0.45 -7.99
C GLU A 82 -22.13 -0.10 -6.83
#